data_AF-A0A524FS26-F1
#
_entry.id   AF-A0A524FS26-F1
#
_cell.length_a   1.000
_cell.length_b   1.000
_cell.length_c   1.000
_cell.angle_alpha   90.00
_cell.angle_beta   90.00
_cell.angle_gamma   90.00
#
_symmetry.space_group_name_H-M   'P 1'
#
loop_
_entity.id
_entity.type
_entity.pdbx_description
1 polymer ?
#
loop_
_entity_poly.entity_id
_entity_poly.type
_entity_poly.pdbx_seq_one_letter_code
_entity_poly.pdbx_strand_id
1 'polypeptide(L)'
;MQIKEIERALLLATILMFMNLIIGFISLLILQTVLVSTIAGGGAFLEFGILLIVGSCLMSRQPLDDKDRYNDDGSHTKMWRFALIGQRLLFAALFLFLYFIAVSIAGTYLGF
;
A
#
# COMPACT_ATOMS: atom_id res chain seq x y z
N MET A 1 -5.16 -19.32 -1.86
CA MET A 1 -5.01 -18.10 -2.68
C MET A 1 -4.68 -16.88 -1.82
N GLN A 2 -5.46 -16.59 -0.77
CA GLN A 2 -5.30 -15.42 0.11
C GLN A 2 -3.90 -15.17 0.70
N ILE A 3 -3.17 -16.21 1.15
CA ILE A 3 -1.83 -16.02 1.76
C ILE A 3 -0.84 -15.39 0.77
N LYS A 4 -0.84 -15.84 -0.49
CA LYS A 4 0.03 -15.29 -1.55
C LYS A 4 -0.34 -13.84 -1.90
N GLU A 5 -1.61 -13.46 -1.75
CA GLU A 5 -2.07 -12.09 -1.99
C GLU A 5 -1.56 -11.15 -0.90
N ILE A 6 -1.62 -11.60 0.37
CA ILE A 6 -1.13 -10.86 1.53
C ILE A 6 0.39 -10.70 1.46
N GLU A 7 1.12 -11.75 1.12
CA GLU A 7 2.57 -11.70 0.95
C GLU A 7 2.99 -10.68 -0.11
N ARG A 8 2.31 -10.67 -1.26
CA ARG A 8 2.54 -9.67 -2.32
C ARG A 8 2.20 -8.25 -1.89
N ALA A 9 1.11 -8.09 -1.15
CA ALA A 9 0.69 -6.79 -0.62
C ALA A 9 1.71 -6.25 0.40
N LEU A 10 2.21 -7.11 1.29
CA LEU A 10 3.25 -6.79 2.25
C LEU A 10 4.56 -6.40 1.54
N LEU A 11 4.95 -7.16 0.52
CA LEU A 11 6.14 -6.87 -0.28
C LEU A 11 6.02 -5.49 -0.96
N LEU A 12 4.85 -5.18 -1.55
CA LEU A 12 4.59 -3.88 -2.16
C LEU A 12 4.68 -2.74 -1.14
N ALA A 13 4.05 -2.90 0.03
CA ALA A 13 4.12 -1.92 1.10
C ALA A 13 5.56 -1.72 1.62
N THR A 14 6.33 -2.80 1.72
CA THR A 14 7.74 -2.76 2.15
C THR A 14 8.60 -1.99 1.16
N ILE A 15 8.40 -2.20 -0.16
CA ILE A 15 9.14 -1.46 -1.21
C ILE A 15 8.85 0.04 -1.12
N LEU A 16 7.57 0.42 -1.01
CA LEU A 16 7.18 1.82 -0.89
C LEU A 16 7.77 2.48 0.36
N MET A 17 7.67 1.80 1.50
CA MET A 17 8.25 2.29 2.75
C MET A 17 9.77 2.42 2.65
N PHE A 18 10.44 1.46 2.02
CA PHE A 18 11.88 1.50 1.79
C PHE A 18 12.28 2.70 0.92
N MET A 19 11.51 3.02 -0.12
CA MET A 19 11.72 4.23 -0.92
C MET A 19 11.57 5.50 -0.09
N ASN A 20 10.53 5.59 0.74
CA ASN A 20 10.34 6.74 1.63
C ASN A 20 11.50 6.92 2.61
N LEU A 21 12.06 5.82 3.14
CA LEU A 21 13.24 5.86 4.01
C LEU A 21 14.50 6.29 3.26
N ILE A 22 14.74 5.81 2.03
CA ILE A 22 15.88 6.26 1.22
C ILE A 22 15.79 7.75 0.94
N ILE A 23 14.62 8.25 0.53
CA ILE A 23 14.46 9.67 0.19
C ILE A 23 14.59 10.53 1.45
N GLY A 24 14.05 10.06 2.59
CA GLY A 24 14.26 10.70 3.89
C GLY A 24 15.75 10.73 4.29
N PHE A 25 16.48 9.63 4.07
CA PHE A 25 17.91 9.54 4.34
C PHE A 25 18.75 10.49 3.47
N ILE A 26 18.46 10.57 2.17
CA ILE A 26 19.11 11.52 1.26
C ILE A 26 18.83 12.96 1.71
N SER A 27 17.59 13.24 2.14
CA SER A 27 17.20 14.57 2.63
C SER A 27 17.94 14.97 3.91
N LEU A 28 18.29 14.01 4.78
CA LEU A 28 19.16 14.25 5.95
C LEU A 28 20.58 14.65 5.55
N LEU A 29 21.16 14.03 4.51
CA LEU A 29 22.51 14.37 4.03
C LEU A 29 22.61 15.81 3.51
N ILE A 30 21.49 16.38 3.06
CA ILE A 30 21.40 17.76 2.55
C ILE A 30 21.05 18.76 3.68
N LEU A 31 21.04 18.32 4.96
CA LEU A 31 20.74 19.14 6.15
C LEU A 31 19.35 19.81 6.12
N GLN A 32 18.38 19.21 5.43
CA GLN A 32 17.05 19.78 5.24
C GLN A 32 16.02 19.03 6.10
N THR A 33 16.10 19.19 7.43
CA THR A 33 15.31 18.42 8.42
C THR A 33 13.80 18.50 8.22
N VAL A 34 13.29 19.66 7.80
CA VAL A 34 11.85 19.86 7.49
C VAL A 34 11.43 19.03 6.27
N LEU A 35 12.33 18.83 5.31
CA LEU A 35 12.07 18.04 4.11
C LEU A 35 12.00 16.54 4.45
N VAL A 36 12.77 16.10 5.44
CA VAL A 36 12.79 14.69 5.92
C VAL A 36 11.44 14.28 6.48
N SER A 37 10.85 15.07 7.39
CA SER A 37 9.54 14.74 7.97
C SER A 37 8.42 14.82 6.94
N THR A 38 8.50 15.80 6.03
CA THR A 38 7.51 15.99 4.97
C THR A 38 7.53 14.86 3.94
N ILE A 39 8.71 14.36 3.56
CA ILE A 39 8.81 13.28 2.57
C ILE A 39 8.61 11.91 3.22
N ALA A 40 9.27 11.60 4.35
CA ALA A 40 9.14 10.29 4.98
C ALA A 40 7.73 10.05 5.55
N GLY A 41 7.11 11.09 6.11
CA GLY A 41 5.76 11.01 6.66
C GLY A 41 4.66 11.37 5.64
N GLY A 42 4.79 12.52 4.98
CA GLY A 42 3.81 13.00 4.01
C GLY A 42 3.78 12.17 2.72
N GLY A 43 4.94 11.68 2.26
CA GLY A 43 5.02 10.77 1.10
C GLY A 43 4.28 9.46 1.35
N ALA A 44 4.56 8.82 2.50
CA ALA A 44 3.85 7.60 2.91
C ALA A 44 2.33 7.84 3.05
N PHE A 45 1.90 8.99 3.58
CA PHE A 45 0.48 9.32 3.70
C PHE A 45 -0.19 9.54 2.33
N LEU A 46 0.51 10.16 1.38
CA LEU A 46 0.02 10.36 0.02
C LEU A 46 -0.10 9.02 -0.72
N GLU A 47 0.93 8.17 -0.65
CA GLU A 47 0.92 6.83 -1.21
C GLU A 47 -0.20 5.98 -0.62
N PHE A 48 -0.42 6.06 0.69
CA PHE A 48 -1.56 5.43 1.37
C PHE A 48 -2.90 5.88 0.77
N GLY A 49 -3.09 7.20 0.62
CA GLY A 49 -4.32 7.76 0.03
C GLY A 49 -4.56 7.28 -1.41
N ILE A 50 -3.52 7.26 -2.24
CA ILE A 50 -3.60 6.75 -3.63
C ILE A 50 -3.98 5.27 -3.64
N LEU A 51 -3.31 4.45 -2.82
CA LEU A 51 -3.57 3.02 -2.76
C LEU A 51 -5.01 2.72 -2.28
N LEU A 52 -5.54 3.52 -1.35
CA LEU A 52 -6.94 3.41 -0.92
C LEU A 52 -7.91 3.76 -2.05
N ILE A 53 -7.71 4.88 -2.75
CA ILE A 53 -8.61 5.30 -3.83
C ILE A 53 -8.60 4.27 -4.96
N VAL A 54 -7.41 3.91 -5.45
CA VAL A 54 -7.26 2.96 -6.56
C VAL A 54 -7.71 1.57 -6.14
N GLY A 55 -7.33 1.11 -4.95
CA GLY A 55 -7.72 -0.19 -4.40
C GLY A 55 -9.23 -0.33 -4.26
N SER A 56 -9.91 0.68 -3.72
CA SER A 56 -11.36 0.70 -3.55
C SER A 56 -12.09 0.69 -4.89
N CYS A 57 -11.65 1.50 -5.86
CA CYS A 57 -12.22 1.55 -7.21
C CYS A 57 -12.08 0.23 -7.98
N LEU A 58 -11.01 -0.52 -7.74
CA LEU A 58 -10.80 -1.82 -8.36
C LEU A 58 -11.59 -2.92 -7.65
N MET A 59 -11.65 -2.87 -6.32
CA MET A 59 -12.41 -3.84 -5.52
C MET A 59 -13.93 -3.69 -5.70
N SER A 60 -14.43 -2.48 -5.98
CA SER A 60 -15.86 -2.25 -6.25
C SER A 60 -16.38 -2.98 -7.50
N ARG A 61 -15.48 -3.50 -8.36
CA ARG A 61 -15.82 -4.30 -9.54
C ARG A 61 -16.03 -5.79 -9.23
N GLN A 62 -16.04 -6.16 -7.96
CA GLN A 62 -16.30 -7.54 -7.54
C GLN A 62 -17.70 -7.99 -7.99
N PRO A 63 -17.82 -9.14 -8.69
CA PRO A 63 -19.13 -9.70 -9.03
C PRO A 63 -19.88 -10.11 -7.76
N LEU A 64 -21.15 -9.69 -7.67
CA LEU A 64 -22.04 -10.00 -6.54
C LEU A 64 -22.34 -11.49 -6.45
N ASP A 65 -22.61 -12.12 -7.60
CA ASP A 65 -22.89 -13.54 -7.71
C ASP A 65 -21.61 -14.34 -7.96
N ASP A 66 -21.46 -15.46 -7.24
CA ASP A 66 -20.25 -16.32 -7.29
C ASP A 66 -20.06 -16.98 -8.67
N LYS A 67 -21.17 -17.25 -9.34
CA LYS A 67 -21.28 -17.78 -10.71
C LYS A 67 -20.70 -16.83 -11.77
N ASP A 68 -20.65 -15.53 -11.50
CA ASP A 68 -20.08 -14.53 -12.43
C ASP A 68 -18.56 -14.31 -12.21
N ARG A 69 -17.96 -15.03 -11.26
CA ARG A 69 -16.50 -14.95 -10.98
C ARG A 69 -15.67 -15.82 -11.91
N TYR A 70 -16.29 -16.82 -12.51
CA TYR A 70 -15.66 -17.78 -13.41
C TYR A 70 -16.35 -17.76 -14.77
N ASN A 71 -15.55 -17.73 -15.84
CA ASN A 71 -16.06 -17.99 -17.19
C ASN A 71 -16.43 -19.48 -17.33
N ASP A 72 -17.14 -19.81 -18.41
CA ASP A 72 -17.50 -21.20 -18.75
C ASP A 72 -16.27 -22.14 -18.84
N ASP A 73 -15.10 -21.59 -19.16
CA ASP A 73 -13.81 -22.31 -19.20
C ASP A 73 -13.17 -22.52 -17.81
N GLY A 74 -13.84 -22.13 -16.72
CA GLY A 74 -13.32 -22.16 -15.34
C GLY A 74 -12.26 -21.10 -15.03
N SER A 75 -11.95 -20.21 -15.98
CA SER A 75 -10.99 -19.12 -15.78
C SER A 75 -11.62 -17.92 -15.08
N HIS A 76 -10.86 -17.20 -14.26
CA HIS A 76 -11.35 -16.00 -13.56
C HIS A 76 -11.74 -14.91 -14.56
N THR A 77 -12.93 -14.32 -14.39
CA THR A 77 -13.38 -13.19 -15.20
C THR A 77 -12.46 -11.97 -15.03
N LYS A 78 -12.38 -11.11 -16.05
CA LYS A 78 -11.54 -9.89 -16.00
C LYS A 78 -11.91 -9.01 -14.78
N MET A 79 -13.20 -8.90 -14.49
CA MET A 79 -13.73 -8.14 -13.34
C MET A 79 -13.24 -8.72 -12.02
N TRP A 80 -13.30 -10.04 -11.85
CA TRP A 80 -12.81 -10.71 -10.65
C TRP A 80 -11.29 -10.58 -10.47
N ARG A 81 -10.51 -10.61 -11.55
CA ARG A 81 -9.06 -10.34 -11.49
C ARG A 81 -8.76 -8.91 -11.03
N PHE A 82 -9.51 -7.92 -11.51
CA PHE A 82 -9.36 -6.53 -11.05
C PHE A 82 -9.75 -6.38 -9.57
N ALA A 83 -10.80 -7.05 -9.12
CA ALA A 83 -11.19 -7.04 -7.71
C ALA A 83 -10.09 -7.62 -6.80
N LEU A 84 -9.44 -8.70 -7.20
CA LEU A 84 -8.29 -9.27 -6.48
C LEU A 84 -7.09 -8.32 -6.43
N ILE A 85 -6.83 -7.59 -7.53
CA ILE A 85 -5.79 -6.55 -7.54
C ILE A 85 -6.15 -5.41 -6.58
N GLY A 86 -7.42 -4.97 -6.60
CA GLY A 86 -7.92 -3.96 -5.66
C GLY A 86 -7.75 -4.37 -4.20
N GLN A 87 -8.08 -5.63 -3.89
CA GLN A 87 -7.88 -6.21 -2.56
C GLN A 87 -6.40 -6.22 -2.15
N ARG A 88 -5.47 -6.58 -3.06
CA ARG A 88 -4.02 -6.49 -2.78
C ARG A 88 -3.59 -5.06 -2.45
N LEU A 89 -4.06 -4.07 -3.21
CA LEU A 89 -3.72 -2.68 -2.98
C LEU A 89 -4.25 -2.16 -1.65
N LEU A 90 -5.44 -2.60 -1.23
CA LEU A 90 -5.99 -2.27 0.07
C LEU A 90 -5.18 -2.87 1.22
N PHE A 91 -4.75 -4.13 1.10
CA PHE A 91 -3.82 -4.72 2.08
C PHE A 91 -2.48 -3.99 2.10
N ALA A 92 -1.94 -3.61 0.94
CA ALA A 92 -0.70 -2.86 0.87
C ALA A 92 -0.84 -1.47 1.53
N ALA A 93 -1.97 -0.78 1.29
CA ALA A 93 -2.29 0.48 1.96
C ALA A 93 -2.34 0.29 3.49
N LEU A 94 -2.98 -0.78 3.97
CA LEU A 94 -3.06 -1.07 5.39
C LEU A 94 -1.67 -1.33 6.00
N PHE A 95 -0.81 -2.12 5.35
CA PHE A 95 0.56 -2.33 5.83
C PHE A 95 1.41 -1.05 5.79
N LEU A 96 1.27 -0.24 4.74
CA LEU A 96 1.98 1.03 4.63
C LEU A 96 1.56 2.01 5.73
N PHE A 97 0.27 2.04 6.06
CA PHE A 97 -0.25 2.80 7.20
C PHE A 97 0.30 2.30 8.54
N LEU A 98 0.39 0.98 8.74
CA LEU A 98 1.01 0.40 9.94
C LEU A 98 2.49 0.76 10.05
N TYR A 99 3.24 0.75 8.94
CA TYR A 99 4.63 1.20 8.91
C TYR A 99 4.76 2.68 9.24
N PHE A 100 3.88 3.52 8.68
CA PHE A 100 3.84 4.94 9.00
C PHE A 100 3.62 5.18 10.50
N ILE A 101 2.66 4.47 11.12
CA ILE A 101 2.44 4.55 12.57
C ILE A 101 3.69 4.11 13.33
N ALA A 102 4.26 2.95 12.98
CA ALA A 102 5.43 2.42 13.67
C ALA A 102 6.63 3.38 13.61
N VAL A 103 6.88 3.99 12.45
CA VAL A 103 7.95 4.97 12.28
C VAL A 103 7.64 6.29 12.99
N SER A 104 6.39 6.75 12.96
CA SER A 104 5.98 7.96 13.68
C SER A 104 6.16 7.79 15.19
N ILE A 105 5.75 6.64 15.75
CA ILE A 105 5.97 6.30 17.15
C ILE A 105 7.48 6.25 17.44
N ALA A 106 8.26 5.53 16.65
CA ALA A 106 9.71 5.46 16.81
C ALA A 106 10.37 6.85 16.78
N GLY A 107 9.93 7.73 15.88
CA GLY A 107 10.38 9.12 15.80
C GLY A 107 10.11 9.90 17.08
N THR A 108 8.89 9.81 17.61
CA THR A 108 8.53 10.50 18.88
C THR A 108 9.36 10.02 20.08
N TYR A 109 9.71 8.73 20.16
CA TYR A 109 10.56 8.20 21.24
C TYR A 109 12.05 8.54 21.07
N LEU A 110 12.51 8.73 19.83
CA LEU A 110 13.92 9.06 19.52
C LEU A 110 14.21 10.57 19.54
N GLY A 111 13.19 11.42 19.73
CA GLY A 111 13.36 12.87 19.90
C GLY A 111 13.63 13.64 18.61
N PHE A 112 13.12 13.15 17.48
CA PHE A 112 13.09 13.87 16.19
C PHE A 112 11.67 14.37 15.88
#